data_AF-A0A378AST3-F1
#
_entry.id   AF-A0A378AST3-F1
#
_cell.length_a   1.000
_cell.length_b   1.000
_cell.length_c   1.000
_cell.angle_alpha   90.00
_cell.angle_beta   90.00
_cell.angle_gamma   90.00
#
_symmetry.space_group_name_H-M   'P 1'
#
loop_
_entity.id
_entity.type
_entity.pdbx_description
1 polymer ?
#
loop_
_entity_poly.entity_id
_entity_poly.type
_entity_poly.pdbx_seq_one_letter_code
_entity_poly.pdbx_strand_id
1 'polypeptide(L)'
;MLTGNDNVNLQRAGIDLAIYFDDAPSSQLSHHFLMDEAIVPVCTPYYARQLQLTSNPASLRHCTLLHDRQAWSNDSGTDEWFSWAQQFGIELPQSSGIGFDRSDLAVIAAMNHVGVAMGRKRLVQKRLESGELIAPFGDMTLKCHQHYYVTTLPGRQWPKIDAFIEWLHSLT
;
A
#
# COMPACT_ATOMS: atom_id res chain seq x y z
N MET A 1 1.43 20.37 -1.13
CA MET A 1 1.06 19.00 -0.72
C MET A 1 2.33 18.31 -0.26
N LEU A 2 2.35 17.77 0.95
CA LEU A 2 3.48 17.01 1.51
C LEU A 2 3.12 15.52 1.49
N THR A 3 4.09 14.66 1.18
CA THR A 3 3.92 13.20 1.13
C THR A 3 5.17 12.55 1.71
N GLY A 4 5.00 11.54 2.55
CA GLY A 4 6.07 10.78 3.18
C GLY A 4 5.50 9.87 4.26
N ASN A 5 6.39 9.16 4.96
CA ASN A 5 6.01 8.22 6.02
C ASN A 5 6.17 8.81 7.43
N ASP A 6 6.67 10.06 7.51
CA ASP A 6 6.84 10.74 8.78
C ASP A 6 5.53 11.33 9.29
N ASN A 7 5.30 11.21 10.59
CA ASN A 7 4.23 11.93 11.27
C ASN A 7 4.46 13.44 11.18
N VAL A 8 3.49 14.15 10.63
CA VAL A 8 3.58 15.60 10.45
C VAL A 8 2.91 16.33 11.61
N ASN A 9 3.65 17.26 12.23
CA ASN A 9 3.06 18.20 13.18
C ASN A 9 2.22 19.24 12.42
N LEU A 10 0.90 19.00 12.33
CA LEU A 10 -0.03 19.83 11.57
C LEU A 10 0.03 21.32 11.96
N GLN A 11 0.17 21.60 13.26
CA GLN A 11 0.23 22.97 13.77
C GLN A 11 1.49 23.71 13.30
N ARG A 12 2.66 23.10 13.46
CA ARG A 12 3.94 23.69 13.03
C ARG A 12 4.05 23.81 11.51
N ALA A 13 3.52 22.84 10.78
CA ALA A 13 3.57 22.81 9.33
C ALA A 13 2.48 23.70 8.66
N GLY A 14 1.55 24.27 9.44
CA GLY A 14 0.44 25.05 8.90
C GLY A 14 -0.50 24.22 8.01
N ILE A 15 -0.66 22.94 8.33
CA ILE A 15 -1.48 21.99 7.56
C ILE A 15 -2.86 21.89 8.20
N ASP A 16 -3.90 22.02 7.39
CA ASP A 16 -5.29 21.91 7.84
C ASP A 16 -5.75 20.45 7.98
N LEU A 17 -5.36 19.58 7.03
CA LEU A 17 -5.68 18.14 7.03
C LEU A 17 -4.50 17.29 6.58
N ALA A 18 -4.40 16.06 7.11
CA ALA A 18 -3.50 15.03 6.60
C ALA A 18 -4.26 13.70 6.41
N ILE A 19 -3.91 12.95 5.37
CA ILE A 19 -4.41 11.58 5.17
C ILE A 19 -3.32 10.63 5.67
N TYR A 20 -3.63 9.84 6.69
CA TYR A 20 -2.73 8.82 7.23
C TYR A 20 -3.26 7.43 6.92
N PHE A 21 -2.35 6.46 6.82
CA PHE A 21 -2.65 5.04 6.73
C PHE A 21 -2.12 4.39 8.01
N ASP A 22 -3.01 3.99 8.90
CA ASP A 22 -2.63 3.54 10.25
C ASP A 22 -3.70 2.59 10.82
N ASP A 23 -3.36 1.78 11.81
CA ASP A 23 -4.31 0.96 12.59
C ASP A 23 -4.58 1.56 13.98
N ALA A 24 -3.75 2.51 14.43
CA ALA A 24 -3.85 3.17 15.71
C ALA A 24 -3.62 4.69 15.58
N PRO A 25 -4.56 5.45 14.98
CA PRO A 25 -4.41 6.88 14.78
C PRO A 25 -4.20 7.62 16.12
N SER A 26 -3.34 8.65 16.10
CA SER A 26 -3.01 9.43 17.30
C SER A 26 -4.25 10.02 17.97
N SER A 27 -4.36 9.79 19.28
CA SER A 27 -5.43 10.36 20.12
C SER A 27 -5.37 11.88 20.27
N GLN A 28 -4.26 12.50 19.85
CA GLN A 28 -4.08 13.95 19.86
C GLN A 28 -4.69 14.65 18.64
N LEU A 29 -5.23 13.88 17.68
CA LEU A 29 -5.85 14.39 16.46
C LEU A 29 -7.29 13.90 16.35
N SER A 30 -8.14 14.71 15.72
CA SER A 30 -9.44 14.25 15.25
C SER A 30 -9.24 13.42 13.98
N HIS A 31 -9.88 12.26 13.89
CA HIS A 31 -9.74 11.32 12.78
C HIS A 31 -11.11 10.93 12.23
N HIS A 32 -11.21 10.91 10.90
CA HIS A 32 -12.37 10.49 10.15
C HIS A 32 -11.96 9.32 9.27
N PHE A 33 -12.58 8.16 9.46
CA PHE A 33 -12.35 7.00 8.60
C PHE A 33 -12.62 7.38 7.14
N LEU A 34 -11.70 7.10 6.23
CA LEU A 34 -11.88 7.38 4.81
C LEU A 34 -12.21 6.09 4.06
N MET A 35 -11.33 5.09 4.13
CA MET A 35 -11.52 3.83 3.39
C MET A 35 -10.61 2.71 3.89
N ASP A 36 -11.03 1.47 3.61
CA ASP A 36 -10.22 0.26 3.74
C ASP A 36 -9.19 0.12 2.61
N GLU A 37 -8.12 -0.62 2.87
CA GLU A 37 -7.12 -1.04 1.88
C GLU A 37 -6.94 -2.56 1.86
N ALA A 38 -6.46 -3.07 0.74
CA ALA A 38 -5.93 -4.42 0.63
C ALA A 38 -4.61 -4.40 -0.14
N ILE A 39 -3.77 -5.39 0.10
CA ILE A 39 -2.54 -5.61 -0.67
C ILE A 39 -2.66 -6.86 -1.54
N VAL A 40 -2.02 -6.81 -2.71
CA VAL A 40 -2.03 -7.89 -3.70
C VAL A 40 -0.69 -7.94 -4.44
N PRO A 41 -0.11 -9.14 -4.67
CA PRO A 41 1.07 -9.26 -5.51
C PRO A 41 0.80 -8.77 -6.92
N VAL A 42 1.67 -7.92 -7.44
CA VAL A 42 1.58 -7.37 -8.79
C VAL A 42 2.91 -7.44 -9.51
N CYS A 43 2.84 -7.73 -10.80
CA CYS A 43 3.98 -7.64 -11.72
C CYS A 43 3.47 -7.36 -13.13
N THR A 44 4.40 -7.15 -14.06
CA THR A 44 4.03 -7.00 -15.48
C THR A 44 3.64 -8.34 -16.11
N PRO A 45 2.77 -8.34 -17.14
CA PRO A 45 2.49 -9.56 -17.92
C PRO A 45 3.75 -10.21 -18.50
N TYR A 46 4.76 -9.41 -18.86
CA TYR A 46 6.04 -9.90 -19.34
C TYR A 46 6.76 -10.76 -18.28
N TYR A 47 6.94 -10.21 -17.07
CA TYR A 47 7.63 -10.89 -15.98
C TYR A 47 6.90 -12.17 -15.56
N ALA A 48 5.56 -12.12 -15.46
CA ALA A 48 4.75 -13.29 -15.14
C ALA A 48 4.87 -14.43 -16.15
N ARG A 49 4.97 -14.13 -17.45
CA ARG A 49 5.17 -15.15 -18.49
C ARG A 49 6.57 -15.76 -18.41
N GLN A 50 7.61 -14.94 -18.21
CA GLN A 50 8.99 -15.41 -18.12
C GLN A 50 9.19 -16.39 -16.96
N LEU A 51 8.59 -16.10 -15.80
CA LEU A 51 8.73 -16.92 -14.59
C LEU A 51 7.54 -17.85 -14.30
N GLN A 52 6.61 -17.98 -15.24
CA GLN A 52 5.44 -18.87 -15.13
C GLN A 52 4.65 -18.64 -13.83
N LEU A 53 4.31 -17.38 -13.53
CA LEU A 53 3.66 -16.99 -12.28
C LEU A 53 2.13 -17.13 -12.29
N THR A 54 1.49 -17.13 -13.47
CA THR A 54 0.03 -17.14 -13.56
C THR A 54 -0.56 -18.36 -12.87
N SER A 55 -1.34 -18.13 -11.81
CA SER A 55 -1.95 -19.15 -10.96
C SER A 55 -0.95 -20.13 -10.32
N ASN A 56 0.32 -19.73 -10.19
CA ASN A 56 1.37 -20.57 -9.63
C ASN A 56 2.24 -19.80 -8.59
N PRO A 57 1.74 -19.63 -7.35
CA PRO A 57 2.48 -18.96 -6.30
C PRO A 57 3.82 -19.61 -5.95
N ALA A 58 3.99 -20.92 -6.17
CA ALA A 58 5.25 -21.63 -5.90
C ALA A 58 6.42 -21.13 -6.75
N SER A 59 6.14 -20.53 -7.92
CA SER A 59 7.14 -19.89 -8.78
C SER A 59 7.75 -18.62 -8.15
N LEU A 60 7.17 -18.08 -7.06
CA LEU A 60 7.76 -16.96 -6.33
C LEU A 60 9.17 -17.25 -5.82
N ARG A 61 9.53 -18.53 -5.61
CA ARG A 61 10.89 -18.94 -5.23
C ARG A 61 11.97 -18.56 -6.25
N HIS A 62 11.58 -18.27 -7.49
CA HIS A 62 12.45 -17.85 -8.58
C HIS A 62 12.38 -16.34 -8.86
N CYS A 63 11.60 -15.60 -8.09
CA CYS A 63 11.35 -14.18 -8.30
C CYS A 63 12.19 -13.31 -7.36
N THR A 64 12.52 -12.11 -7.82
CA THR A 64 12.85 -11.02 -6.92
C THR A 64 11.57 -10.48 -6.30
N LEU A 65 11.43 -10.60 -4.98
CA LEU A 65 10.37 -9.92 -4.23
C LEU A 65 10.77 -8.46 -4.01
N LEU A 66 9.84 -7.55 -4.27
CA LEU A 66 10.00 -6.13 -4.04
C LEU A 66 9.19 -5.76 -2.80
N HIS A 67 9.86 -5.18 -1.82
CA HIS A 67 9.31 -4.92 -0.49
C HIS A 67 9.12 -3.42 -0.27
N ASP A 68 7.96 -3.03 0.25
CA ASP A 68 7.80 -1.79 1.00
C ASP A 68 8.24 -2.02 2.45
N ARG A 69 9.44 -1.52 2.78
CA ARG A 69 10.06 -1.65 4.11
C ARG A 69 9.33 -0.84 5.18
N GLN A 70 8.37 0.00 4.80
CA GLN A 70 7.58 0.82 5.70
C GLN A 70 6.08 0.67 5.41
N ALA A 71 5.66 -0.52 4.96
CA ALA A 71 4.28 -0.83 4.57
C ALA A 71 3.25 -0.58 5.70
N TRP A 72 3.64 -0.81 6.96
CA TRP A 72 2.78 -0.65 8.14
C TRP A 72 3.36 0.31 9.16
N SER A 73 4.52 -0.03 9.71
CA SER A 73 5.31 0.82 10.61
C SER A 73 6.64 1.16 9.93
N ASN A 74 7.35 2.18 10.43
CA ASN A 74 8.58 2.70 9.82
C ASN A 74 9.76 1.70 9.76
N ASP A 75 9.57 0.43 10.17
CA ASP A 75 10.55 -0.65 10.02
C ASP A 75 9.88 -2.03 9.84
N SER A 76 8.76 -2.10 9.12
CA SER A 76 8.09 -3.39 8.86
C SER A 76 8.94 -4.31 7.97
N GLY A 77 9.87 -3.79 7.18
CA GLY A 77 10.83 -4.61 6.44
C GLY A 77 10.18 -5.50 5.37
N THR A 78 9.99 -6.79 5.64
CA THR A 78 9.42 -7.78 4.68
C THR A 78 8.04 -8.29 5.07
N ASP A 79 7.53 -7.76 6.16
CA ASP A 79 6.27 -8.06 6.82
C ASP A 79 5.06 -8.23 5.87
N GLU A 80 4.87 -7.32 4.91
CA GLU A 80 3.75 -7.37 3.96
C GLU A 80 3.66 -8.70 3.20
N TRP A 81 4.82 -9.23 2.79
CA TRP A 81 4.93 -10.49 2.09
C TRP A 81 4.72 -11.65 3.04
N PHE A 82 5.25 -11.57 4.26
CA PHE A 82 5.08 -12.60 5.28
C PHE A 82 3.60 -12.79 5.65
N SER A 83 2.87 -11.71 5.93
CA SER A 83 1.45 -11.80 6.25
C SER A 83 0.62 -12.30 5.07
N TRP A 84 0.91 -11.85 3.84
CA TRP A 84 0.23 -12.38 2.66
C TRP A 84 0.49 -13.88 2.50
N ALA A 85 1.75 -14.29 2.60
CA ALA A 85 2.16 -15.69 2.46
C ALA A 85 1.55 -16.58 3.54
N GLN A 86 1.52 -16.11 4.80
CA GLN A 86 0.89 -16.80 5.91
C GLN A 86 -0.62 -17.00 5.69
N GLN A 87 -1.33 -15.95 5.26
CA GLN A 87 -2.77 -16.00 5.00
C GLN A 87 -3.14 -17.03 3.94
N PHE A 88 -2.27 -17.21 2.94
CA PHE A 88 -2.53 -18.09 1.80
C PHE A 88 -1.71 -19.40 1.80
N GLY A 89 -0.97 -19.68 2.87
CA GLY A 89 -0.17 -20.91 3.00
C GLY A 89 0.94 -21.04 1.95
N ILE A 90 1.58 -19.93 1.56
CA ILE A 90 2.63 -19.90 0.54
C ILE A 90 4.01 -19.86 1.20
N GLU A 91 4.94 -20.65 0.68
CA GLU A 91 6.35 -20.58 1.08
C GLU A 91 7.07 -19.49 0.28
N LEU A 92 7.69 -18.54 0.98
CA LEU A 92 8.49 -17.48 0.36
C LEU A 92 9.95 -17.92 0.17
N PRO A 93 10.64 -17.40 -0.87
CA PRO A 93 12.08 -17.60 -1.03
C PRO A 93 12.88 -17.10 0.19
N GLN A 94 13.99 -17.79 0.47
CA GLN A 94 14.95 -17.36 1.50
C GLN A 94 15.81 -16.16 1.06
N SER A 95 15.88 -15.85 -0.23
CA SER A 95 16.69 -14.73 -0.74
C SER A 95 16.10 -13.39 -0.33
N SER A 96 16.96 -12.47 0.12
CA SER A 96 16.60 -11.08 0.37
C SER A 96 16.09 -10.43 -0.92
N GLY A 97 14.82 -10.04 -0.96
CA GLY A 97 14.29 -9.20 -2.02
C GLY A 97 14.90 -7.79 -2.02
N ILE A 98 14.42 -6.93 -2.91
CA ILE A 98 14.81 -5.51 -2.96
C ILE A 98 13.84 -4.72 -2.09
N GLY A 99 14.36 -3.92 -1.16
CA GLY A 99 13.56 -3.08 -0.29
C GLY A 99 13.51 -1.62 -0.74
N PHE A 100 12.33 -1.03 -0.63
CA PHE A 100 12.04 0.39 -0.86
C PHE A 100 11.43 0.96 0.41
N ASP A 101 11.50 2.27 0.60
CA ASP A 101 10.83 2.95 1.72
C ASP A 101 9.36 3.27 1.41
N ARG A 102 8.90 3.07 0.17
CA ARG A 102 7.51 3.33 -0.24
C ARG A 102 7.00 2.31 -1.26
N SER A 103 5.73 1.92 -1.10
CA SER A 103 5.03 1.01 -2.02
C SER A 103 5.04 1.47 -3.48
N ASP A 104 4.93 2.77 -3.77
CA ASP A 104 4.91 3.25 -5.16
C ASP A 104 6.26 3.05 -5.87
N LEU A 105 7.38 3.12 -5.15
CA LEU A 105 8.71 2.83 -5.71
C LEU A 105 8.87 1.33 -6.02
N ALA A 106 8.38 0.46 -5.13
CA ALA A 106 8.34 -0.98 -5.38
C ALA A 106 7.48 -1.32 -6.62
N VAL A 107 6.32 -0.67 -6.77
CA VAL A 107 5.46 -0.82 -7.95
C VAL A 107 6.14 -0.31 -9.23
N ILE A 108 6.83 0.83 -9.18
CA ILE A 108 7.61 1.34 -10.33
C ILE A 108 8.69 0.33 -10.74
N ALA A 109 9.38 -0.30 -9.78
CA ALA A 109 10.35 -1.35 -10.09
C ALA A 109 9.68 -2.59 -10.72
N ALA A 110 8.51 -3.01 -10.22
CA ALA A 110 7.75 -4.10 -10.83
C ALA A 110 7.34 -3.81 -12.28
N MET A 111 6.93 -2.56 -12.57
CA MET A 111 6.60 -2.08 -13.91
C MET A 111 7.79 -2.13 -14.87
N ASN A 112 9.02 -2.01 -14.35
CA ASN A 112 10.25 -2.14 -15.11
C ASN A 112 10.79 -3.59 -15.14
N HIS A 113 9.93 -4.58 -14.90
CA HIS A 113 10.25 -6.00 -14.95
C HIS A 113 11.31 -6.47 -13.93
N VAL A 114 11.51 -5.72 -12.84
CA VAL A 114 12.53 -6.06 -11.83
C VAL A 114 12.07 -7.22 -10.94
N GLY A 115 10.77 -7.37 -10.70
CA GLY A 115 10.27 -8.33 -9.73
C GLY A 115 8.76 -8.33 -9.57
N VAL A 116 8.31 -8.98 -8.50
CA VAL A 116 6.91 -8.92 -8.03
C VAL A 116 6.87 -7.99 -6.82
N ALA A 117 6.03 -6.96 -6.88
CA ALA A 117 5.79 -6.07 -5.76
C ALA A 117 4.51 -6.43 -5.03
N MET A 118 4.42 -6.04 -3.76
CA MET A 118 3.15 -6.00 -3.07
C MET A 118 2.48 -4.65 -3.35
N GLY A 119 1.41 -4.67 -4.13
CA GLY A 119 0.69 -3.46 -4.54
C GLY A 119 -0.47 -3.16 -3.57
N ARG A 120 -0.58 -1.90 -3.14
CA ARG A 120 -1.80 -1.38 -2.52
C ARG A 120 -2.92 -1.35 -3.54
N LYS A 121 -3.94 -2.19 -3.38
CA LYS A 121 -4.96 -2.52 -4.39
C LYS A 121 -5.62 -1.25 -4.94
N ARG A 122 -6.02 -0.31 -4.08
CA ARG A 122 -6.60 0.97 -4.52
C ARG A 122 -5.66 1.79 -5.41
N LEU A 123 -4.38 1.81 -5.09
CA LEU A 123 -3.37 2.60 -5.82
C LEU A 123 -2.97 1.95 -7.15
N VAL A 124 -2.93 0.61 -7.21
CA VAL A 124 -2.55 -0.13 -8.43
C VAL A 124 -3.75 -0.44 -9.32
N GLN A 125 -4.99 -0.21 -8.87
CA GLN A 125 -6.23 -0.57 -9.56
C GLN A 125 -6.25 -0.11 -11.02
N LYS A 126 -5.93 1.16 -11.30
CA LYS A 126 -5.91 1.69 -12.68
C LYS A 126 -4.91 0.96 -13.59
N ARG A 127 -3.77 0.51 -13.02
CA ARG A 127 -2.74 -0.22 -13.76
C ARG A 127 -3.12 -1.68 -14.00
N LEU A 128 -3.88 -2.26 -13.08
CA LEU A 128 -4.50 -3.58 -13.27
C LEU A 128 -5.56 -3.53 -14.36
N GLU A 129 -6.42 -2.52 -14.34
CA GLU A 129 -7.48 -2.32 -15.34
C GLU A 129 -6.93 -2.04 -16.74
N SER A 130 -5.83 -1.30 -16.85
CA SER A 130 -5.17 -1.05 -18.14
C SER A 130 -4.35 -2.23 -18.65
N GLY A 131 -4.07 -3.25 -17.81
CA GLY A 131 -3.21 -4.38 -18.13
C GLY A 131 -1.71 -4.07 -18.09
N GLU A 132 -1.31 -2.88 -17.64
CA GLU A 132 0.10 -2.51 -17.41
C GLU A 132 0.73 -3.38 -16.32
N LEU A 133 -0.06 -3.68 -15.28
CA LEU A 133 0.23 -4.68 -14.26
C LEU A 133 -0.84 -5.75 -14.29
N ILE A 134 -0.49 -6.92 -13.75
CA ILE A 134 -1.43 -7.99 -13.44
C ILE A 134 -1.23 -8.47 -12.00
N ALA A 135 -2.28 -9.04 -11.42
CA ALA A 135 -2.21 -9.84 -10.21
C ALA A 135 -2.02 -11.32 -10.64
N PRO A 136 -0.79 -11.87 -10.61
CA PRO A 136 -0.52 -13.19 -11.19
C PRO A 136 -1.23 -14.33 -10.46
N PHE A 137 -1.70 -14.11 -9.23
CA PHE A 137 -2.34 -15.12 -8.40
C PHE A 137 -3.84 -14.86 -8.15
N GLY A 138 -4.50 -14.11 -9.04
CA GLY A 138 -5.94 -13.86 -8.98
C GLY A 138 -6.36 -13.07 -7.73
N ASP A 139 -7.41 -13.54 -7.05
CA ASP A 139 -8.03 -12.86 -5.90
C ASP A 139 -7.34 -13.12 -4.55
N MET A 140 -6.08 -13.56 -4.57
CA MET A 140 -5.26 -13.69 -3.37
C MET A 140 -4.86 -12.30 -2.85
N THR A 141 -5.83 -11.56 -2.33
CA THR A 141 -5.66 -10.22 -1.78
C THR A 141 -5.76 -10.27 -0.25
N LEU A 142 -4.82 -9.66 0.45
CA LEU A 142 -4.84 -9.56 1.91
C LEU A 142 -5.43 -8.20 2.31
N LYS A 143 -6.53 -8.22 3.07
CA LYS A 143 -7.10 -6.99 3.65
C LYS A 143 -6.14 -6.45 4.71
N CYS A 144 -5.85 -5.15 4.66
CA CYS A 144 -5.01 -4.51 5.66
C CYS A 144 -5.77 -4.36 6.99
N HIS A 145 -5.03 -4.41 8.10
CA HIS A 145 -5.55 -4.00 9.40
C HIS A 145 -5.62 -2.48 9.54
N GLN A 146 -4.72 -1.79 8.84
CA GLN A 146 -4.68 -0.34 8.77
C GLN A 146 -5.74 0.18 7.78
N HIS A 147 -6.20 1.40 8.06
CA HIS A 147 -7.18 2.10 7.23
C HIS A 147 -6.65 3.49 6.88
N TYR A 148 -7.20 4.10 5.82
CA TYR A 148 -6.94 5.50 5.57
C TYR A 148 -7.86 6.36 6.43
N TYR A 149 -7.28 7.37 7.09
CA TYR A 149 -7.99 8.36 7.90
C TYR A 149 -7.67 9.76 7.43
N VAL A 150 -8.69 10.61 7.36
CA VAL A 150 -8.49 12.07 7.29
C VAL A 150 -8.33 12.58 8.72
N THR A 151 -7.24 13.28 8.99
CA THR A 151 -6.91 13.80 10.32
C THR A 151 -6.81 15.31 10.35
N THR A 152 -7.26 15.91 11.45
CA THR A 152 -7.29 17.36 11.68
C THR A 152 -6.87 17.68 13.11
N LEU A 153 -6.50 18.94 13.36
CA LEU A 153 -6.25 19.40 14.73
C LEU A 153 -7.55 19.42 15.54
N PRO A 154 -7.55 18.96 16.80
CA PRO A 154 -8.75 18.97 17.65
C PRO A 154 -9.35 20.37 17.77
N GLY A 155 -10.68 20.45 17.72
CA GLY A 155 -11.42 21.70 17.91
C GLY A 155 -11.34 22.71 16.74
N ARG A 156 -10.63 22.38 15.64
CA ARG A 156 -10.67 23.17 14.40
C ARG A 156 -11.77 22.67 13.48
N GLN A 157 -12.99 23.18 13.68
CA GLN A 157 -14.09 23.02 12.72
C GLN A 157 -14.20 24.29 11.87
N TRP A 158 -13.63 24.23 10.68
CA TRP A 158 -13.76 25.31 9.70
C TRP A 158 -14.59 24.80 8.52
N PRO A 159 -15.55 25.57 7.98
CA PRO A 159 -16.41 25.11 6.89
C PRO A 159 -15.66 24.57 5.67
N LYS A 160 -14.47 25.10 5.38
CA LYS A 160 -13.60 24.63 4.30
C LYS A 160 -13.04 23.21 4.55
N ILE A 161 -12.81 22.84 5.81
CA ILE A 161 -12.31 21.52 6.21
C ILE A 161 -13.44 20.51 6.08
N ASP A 162 -14.61 20.84 6.60
CA ASP A 162 -15.80 19.97 6.55
C ASP A 162 -16.20 19.71 5.08
N ALA A 163 -16.27 20.75 4.26
CA ALA A 163 -16.57 20.62 2.83
C ALA A 163 -15.55 19.74 2.09
N PHE A 164 -14.27 19.80 2.48
CA PHE A 164 -13.24 18.96 1.86
C PHE A 164 -13.35 17.50 2.30
N ILE A 165 -13.65 17.24 3.59
CA ILE A 165 -13.89 15.89 4.10
C ILE A 165 -15.11 15.27 3.42
N GLU A 166 -16.22 16.02 3.30
CA GLU A 166 -17.43 15.58 2.59
C GLU A 166 -17.14 15.26 1.11
N TRP A 167 -16.37 16.13 0.44
CA TRP A 167 -15.94 15.88 -0.93
C TRP A 167 -15.10 14.60 -1.05
N LEU A 168 -14.13 14.37 -0.14
CA LEU A 168 -13.34 13.14 -0.13
C LEU A 168 -14.22 11.89 0.02
N HIS A 169 -15.19 11.92 0.92
CA HIS A 169 -16.14 10.83 1.10
C HIS A 169 -17.01 10.56 -0.13
N SER A 170 -17.29 11.59 -0.95
CA SER A 170 -18.05 11.40 -2.19
C SER A 170 -17.26 10.68 -3.30
N LEU A 171 -15.93 10.55 -3.16
CA LEU A 171 -15.04 9.92 -4.13
C LEU A 171 -14.69 8.46 -3.80
N THR A 172 -14.94 8.02 -2.57
CA THR A 172 -14.59 6.69 -2.04
C THR A 172 -15.76 5.73 -2.05
#